data_AF-A0AAI8YSJ4-F1
#
_entry.id   AF-A0AAI8YSJ4-F1
#
_cell.length_a   1.000
_cell.length_b   1.000
_cell.length_c   1.000
_cell.angle_alpha   90.00
_cell.angle_beta   90.00
_cell.angle_gamma   90.00
#
_symmetry.space_group_name_H-M   'P 1'
#
loop_
_entity.id
_entity.type
_entity.pdbx_description
1 polymer ?
#
loop_
_entity_poly.entity_id
_entity_poly.type
_entity_poly.pdbx_seq_one_letter_code
_entity_poly.pdbx_strand_id
1 'polypeptide(L)'
;MASAREERVENIAADGDVILEAKWFGPFSTTPLLVKLRVSSAVLMRSSKVFAALLGPHFREGQAPRSVASPLVIPLPEDRSSAMKDMCLMLHGIAPPGIDSADPGRVLALARVVDKYACGPQLRLQITAVLYHWLENISDEHMSDIDLERFGAPLHLSTLWLQPTSSTATISFTKPLGVWRLKAKDSAGPNTRVNLSQRSSGVSMNLAPCPLFLV
;
A
#
# COMPACT_ATOMS: atom_id res chain seq x y z
N MET A 1 -29.68 25.84 16.73
CA MET A 1 -28.69 26.28 15.74
C MET A 1 -27.52 25.31 15.80
N ALA A 2 -27.50 24.31 14.91
CA ALA A 2 -26.41 23.33 14.87
C ALA A 2 -25.17 24.01 14.28
N SER A 3 -24.14 24.18 15.09
CA SER A 3 -22.84 24.71 14.67
C SER A 3 -22.28 23.80 13.59
N ALA A 4 -22.30 24.27 12.34
CA ALA A 4 -21.62 23.64 11.22
C ALA A 4 -20.15 23.50 11.60
N ARG A 5 -19.71 22.29 11.96
CA ARG A 5 -18.29 21.98 12.06
C ARG A 5 -17.73 22.20 10.67
N GLU A 6 -16.97 23.27 10.55
CA GLU A 6 -16.35 23.73 9.31
C GLU A 6 -15.70 22.55 8.61
N GLU A 7 -16.19 22.29 7.40
CA GLU A 7 -15.89 21.11 6.60
C GLU A 7 -14.46 21.23 6.07
N ARG A 8 -13.48 20.86 6.90
CA ARG A 8 -12.07 21.10 6.62
C ARG A 8 -11.60 20.22 5.46
N VAL A 9 -11.30 20.87 4.33
CA VAL A 9 -10.63 20.22 3.20
C VAL A 9 -9.14 20.17 3.46
N GLU A 10 -8.55 18.98 3.39
CA GLU A 10 -7.12 18.78 3.46
C GLU A 10 -6.50 18.90 2.07
N ASN A 11 -5.63 19.89 1.88
CA ASN A 11 -4.95 20.13 0.61
C ASN A 11 -3.70 19.26 0.51
N ILE A 12 -3.76 18.21 -0.32
CA ILE A 12 -2.61 17.36 -0.68
C ILE A 12 -1.88 17.96 -1.88
N ALA A 13 -2.61 18.52 -2.85
CA ALA A 13 -2.06 19.13 -4.06
C ALA A 13 -2.54 20.59 -4.20
N ALA A 14 -1.61 21.51 -4.44
CA ALA A 14 -1.92 22.94 -4.63
C ALA A 14 -2.70 23.19 -5.93
N ASP A 15 -2.41 22.42 -6.97
CA ASP A 15 -3.11 22.39 -8.27
C ASP A 15 -4.34 21.46 -8.25
N GLY A 16 -4.78 21.01 -7.07
CA GLY A 16 -5.84 20.03 -6.96
C GLY A 16 -7.17 20.54 -7.55
N ASP A 17 -7.71 19.81 -8.50
CA ASP A 17 -8.98 20.05 -9.20
C ASP A 17 -10.04 19.00 -8.85
N VAL A 18 -9.73 18.06 -7.96
CA VAL A 18 -10.64 17.04 -7.43
C VAL A 18 -10.59 17.01 -5.90
N ILE A 19 -11.74 16.83 -5.26
CA ILE A 19 -11.89 16.56 -3.83
C ILE A 19 -12.45 15.15 -3.68
N LEU A 20 -11.70 14.26 -3.02
CA LEU A 20 -12.17 12.93 -2.64
C LEU A 20 -12.83 13.00 -1.27
N GLU A 21 -14.07 12.51 -1.17
CA GLU A 21 -14.83 12.45 0.07
C GLU A 21 -14.85 11.03 0.62
N ALA A 22 -13.98 10.74 1.60
CA ALA A 22 -13.85 9.42 2.22
C ALA A 22 -14.36 9.43 3.66
N LYS A 23 -14.74 8.26 4.19
CA LYS A 23 -15.24 8.15 5.56
C LYS A 23 -14.11 7.94 6.56
N TRP A 24 -14.20 8.60 7.69
CA TRP A 24 -13.40 8.34 8.88
C TRP A 24 -14.27 7.72 9.97
N PHE A 25 -13.77 6.64 10.56
CA PHE A 25 -14.38 5.99 11.71
C PHE A 25 -13.48 6.24 12.91
N GLY A 26 -13.98 7.00 13.87
CA GLY A 26 -13.30 7.19 15.14
C GLY A 26 -13.40 5.94 16.02
N PRO A 27 -12.46 5.73 16.96
CA PRO A 27 -12.44 4.54 17.82
C PRO A 27 -13.71 4.36 18.66
N PHE A 28 -14.48 5.44 18.87
CA PHE A 28 -15.70 5.43 19.68
C PHE A 28 -16.92 6.04 18.96
N SER A 29 -16.83 6.28 17.64
CA SER A 29 -17.94 6.88 16.88
C SER A 29 -18.61 5.87 15.98
N THR A 30 -19.92 5.69 16.15
CA THR A 30 -20.80 4.96 15.23
C THR A 30 -21.18 5.78 14.00
N THR A 31 -20.96 7.10 14.04
CA THR A 31 -21.22 7.99 12.90
C THR A 31 -19.93 8.27 12.14
N PRO A 32 -19.87 7.98 10.82
CA PRO A 32 -18.71 8.29 10.03
C PRO A 32 -18.61 9.81 9.83
N LEU A 33 -17.42 10.35 10.01
CA LEU A 33 -17.11 11.73 9.59
C LEU A 33 -16.62 11.72 8.15
N LEU A 34 -17.05 12.69 7.35
CA LEU A 34 -16.54 12.88 6.00
C LEU A 34 -15.21 13.63 6.06
N VAL A 35 -14.21 13.09 5.37
CA VAL A 35 -12.89 13.70 5.19
C VAL A 35 -12.76 14.07 3.72
N LYS A 36 -12.43 15.34 3.47
CA LYS A 36 -12.24 15.89 2.13
C LYS A 36 -10.76 16.01 1.83
N LEU A 37 -10.30 15.32 0.79
CA LEU A 37 -8.91 15.32 0.35
C LEU A 37 -8.82 15.98 -1.03
N ARG A 38 -8.18 17.14 -1.11
CA ARG A 38 -7.97 17.85 -2.38
C ARG A 38 -6.69 17.39 -3.05
N VAL A 39 -6.83 16.87 -4.26
CA VAL A 39 -5.81 16.16 -5.04
C VAL A 39 -5.87 16.57 -6.51
N SER A 40 -4.79 16.34 -7.26
CA SER A 40 -4.74 16.64 -8.70
C SER A 40 -5.18 15.42 -9.52
N SER A 41 -6.23 15.60 -10.32
CA SER A 41 -6.81 14.58 -11.18
C SER A 41 -5.79 14.01 -12.16
N ALA A 42 -4.91 14.86 -12.69
CA ALA A 42 -3.86 14.48 -13.62
C ALA A 42 -2.87 13.48 -13.00
N VAL A 43 -2.55 13.62 -11.72
CA VAL A 43 -1.70 12.67 -10.98
C VAL A 43 -2.46 11.37 -10.74
N LEU A 44 -3.72 11.44 -10.30
CA LEU A 44 -4.55 10.25 -10.06
C LEU A 44 -4.73 9.42 -11.33
N MET A 45 -5.12 10.04 -12.45
CA MET A 45 -5.35 9.34 -13.71
C MET A 45 -4.07 8.73 -14.29
N ARG A 46 -2.92 9.39 -14.12
CA ARG A 46 -1.63 8.85 -14.58
C ARG A 46 -1.19 7.63 -13.77
N SER A 47 -1.56 7.60 -12.49
CA SER A 47 -1.04 6.62 -11.55
C SER A 47 -2.02 5.50 -11.18
N SER A 48 -3.29 5.63 -11.54
CA SER A 48 -4.34 4.66 -11.24
C SER A 48 -5.22 4.45 -12.46
N LYS A 49 -5.32 3.20 -12.91
CA LYS A 49 -6.23 2.82 -14.01
C LYS A 49 -7.70 3.05 -13.63
N VAL A 50 -8.04 2.87 -12.36
CA VAL A 50 -9.40 3.07 -11.85
C VAL A 50 -9.77 4.55 -11.91
N PHE A 51 -8.89 5.44 -11.43
CA PHE A 51 -9.14 6.88 -11.56
C PHE A 51 -9.08 7.36 -13.01
N ALA A 52 -8.23 6.76 -13.85
CA ALA A 52 -8.22 7.05 -15.29
C ALA A 52 -9.56 6.73 -15.96
N ALA A 53 -10.18 5.61 -15.59
CA ALA A 53 -11.50 5.25 -16.08
C ALA A 53 -12.57 6.20 -15.51
N LEU A 54 -12.60 6.38 -14.18
CA LEU A 54 -13.60 7.20 -13.48
C LEU A 54 -13.61 8.67 -13.92
N LEU A 55 -12.43 9.27 -14.10
CA LEU A 55 -12.26 10.66 -14.53
C LEU A 55 -12.12 10.80 -16.06
N GLY A 56 -12.24 9.68 -16.77
CA GLY A 56 -12.23 9.61 -18.22
C GLY A 56 -13.60 9.93 -18.83
N PRO A 57 -13.70 10.03 -20.16
CA PRO A 57 -14.88 10.55 -20.85
C PRO A 57 -16.13 9.67 -20.74
N HIS A 58 -16.01 8.44 -20.24
CA HIS A 58 -17.10 7.45 -20.23
C HIS A 58 -17.98 7.53 -18.98
N PHE A 59 -17.50 8.16 -17.91
CA PHE A 59 -18.23 8.29 -16.65
C PHE A 59 -18.68 9.73 -16.44
N ARG A 60 -19.76 9.90 -15.66
CA ARG A 60 -20.34 11.23 -15.38
C ARG A 60 -19.32 12.13 -14.68
N GLU A 61 -18.53 11.54 -13.79
CA GLU A 61 -17.46 12.19 -13.04
C GLU A 61 -16.40 12.78 -13.98
N GLY A 62 -16.01 12.06 -15.03
CA GLY A 62 -15.03 12.56 -15.99
C GLY A 62 -15.57 13.61 -16.97
N GLN A 63 -16.88 13.66 -17.20
CA GLN A 63 -17.55 14.66 -18.03
C GLN A 63 -17.91 15.95 -17.26
N ALA A 64 -17.92 15.89 -15.93
CA ALA A 64 -18.22 17.04 -15.10
C ALA A 64 -17.13 18.11 -15.23
N PRO A 65 -17.50 19.41 -15.28
CA PRO A 65 -16.52 20.48 -15.28
C PRO A 65 -15.72 20.44 -13.97
N ARG A 66 -14.40 20.49 -14.09
CA ARG A 66 -13.48 20.51 -12.95
C ARG A 66 -12.39 21.54 -13.17
N SER A 67 -12.04 22.27 -12.13
CA SER A 67 -10.96 23.26 -12.15
C SER A 67 -10.38 23.46 -10.75
N VAL A 68 -9.24 24.12 -10.66
CA VAL A 68 -8.66 24.51 -9.37
C VAL A 68 -9.59 25.48 -8.62
N ALA A 69 -10.31 26.37 -9.31
CA ALA A 69 -11.24 27.30 -8.66
C ALA A 69 -12.54 26.61 -8.21
N SER A 70 -12.97 25.58 -8.93
CA SER A 70 -14.18 24.80 -8.66
C SER A 70 -13.86 23.31 -8.79
N PRO A 71 -13.25 22.70 -7.77
CA PRO A 71 -12.83 21.30 -7.83
C PRO A 71 -14.03 20.35 -7.81
N LEU A 72 -13.93 19.25 -8.55
CA LEU A 72 -14.95 18.22 -8.62
C LEU A 72 -14.93 17.37 -7.35
N VAL A 73 -16.09 17.24 -6.69
CA VAL A 73 -16.25 16.37 -5.52
C VAL A 73 -16.61 14.95 -5.95
N ILE A 74 -15.87 13.96 -5.45
CA ILE A 74 -16.09 12.54 -5.71
C ILE A 74 -16.31 11.80 -4.38
N PRO A 75 -17.52 11.29 -4.11
CA PRO A 75 -17.80 10.52 -2.91
C PRO A 75 -17.22 9.10 -3.02
N LEU A 76 -16.46 8.71 -1.99
CA LEU A 76 -15.85 7.39 -1.83
C LEU A 76 -16.35 6.74 -0.52
N PRO A 77 -17.63 6.32 -0.46
CA PRO A 77 -18.28 5.90 0.79
C PRO A 77 -17.74 4.60 1.38
N GLU A 78 -17.04 3.79 0.58
CA GLU A 78 -16.48 2.49 0.96
C GLU A 78 -15.01 2.58 1.38
N ASP A 79 -14.38 3.75 1.19
CA ASP A 79 -12.96 3.93 1.43
C ASP A 79 -12.69 4.59 2.78
N ARG A 80 -11.68 4.05 3.46
CA ARG A 80 -11.17 4.64 4.70
C ARG A 80 -10.30 5.83 4.37
N SER A 81 -10.67 6.99 4.91
CA SER A 81 -9.97 8.26 4.71
C SER A 81 -8.48 8.22 5.03
N SER A 82 -8.06 7.48 6.07
CA SER A 82 -6.64 7.38 6.44
C SER A 82 -5.80 6.69 5.36
N ALA A 83 -6.23 5.53 4.88
CA ALA A 83 -5.54 4.80 3.83
C ALA A 83 -5.58 5.56 2.49
N MET A 84 -6.74 6.17 2.17
CA MET A 84 -6.89 7.03 0.99
C MET A 84 -5.91 8.20 1.03
N LYS A 85 -5.80 8.87 2.19
CA LYS A 85 -4.86 9.98 2.40
C LYS A 85 -3.42 9.54 2.21
N ASP A 86 -3.01 8.43 2.81
CA ASP A 86 -1.65 7.90 2.66
C ASP A 86 -1.32 7.61 1.18
N MET A 87 -2.24 6.93 0.48
CA MET A 87 -2.09 6.65 -0.95
C MET A 87 -1.97 7.94 -1.77
N CYS A 88 -2.84 8.92 -1.53
CA CYS A 88 -2.82 10.20 -2.24
C CYS A 88 -1.52 10.98 -1.97
N LEU A 89 -1.06 11.06 -0.72
CA LEU A 89 0.21 11.70 -0.37
C LEU A 89 1.37 11.04 -1.15
N MET A 90 1.46 9.72 -1.13
CA MET A 90 2.51 8.99 -1.86
C MET A 90 2.46 9.22 -3.37
N LEU A 91 1.26 9.21 -3.97
CA LEU A 91 1.06 9.50 -5.39
C LEU A 91 1.51 10.92 -5.77
N HIS A 92 1.37 11.87 -4.84
CA HIS A 92 1.85 13.24 -4.98
C HIS A 92 3.32 13.43 -4.56
N GLY A 93 4.05 12.34 -4.27
CA GLY A 93 5.46 12.39 -3.89
C GLY A 93 5.71 12.90 -2.47
N ILE A 94 4.68 12.91 -1.62
CA ILE A 94 4.74 13.37 -0.23
C ILE A 94 4.78 12.13 0.67
N ALA A 95 5.75 12.06 1.58
CA ALA A 95 5.81 10.99 2.57
C ALA A 95 4.64 11.15 3.56
N PRO A 96 3.79 10.12 3.76
CA PRO A 96 2.72 10.23 4.74
C PRO A 96 3.29 10.36 6.17
N PRO A 97 2.70 11.20 7.02
CA PRO A 97 3.20 11.40 8.37
C PRO A 97 3.08 10.11 9.21
N GLY A 98 4.14 9.76 9.93
CA GLY A 98 4.19 8.58 10.80
C GLY A 98 4.13 7.24 10.05
N ILE A 99 4.44 7.23 8.75
CA ILE A 99 4.46 6.00 7.94
C ILE A 99 5.65 5.08 8.29
N ASP A 100 6.71 5.68 8.83
CA ASP A 100 7.86 5.03 9.44
C ASP A 100 7.46 4.23 10.69
N SER A 101 6.59 4.79 11.53
CA SER A 101 6.02 4.09 12.68
C SER A 101 4.69 3.39 12.37
N ALA A 102 4.45 2.97 11.13
CA ALA A 102 3.18 2.40 10.73
C ALA A 102 2.92 1.04 11.41
N ASP A 103 1.75 0.90 12.04
CA ASP A 103 1.30 -0.39 12.55
C ASP A 103 0.90 -1.33 11.39
N PRO A 104 0.88 -2.67 11.61
CA PRO A 104 0.55 -3.63 10.55
C PRO A 104 -0.85 -3.39 9.93
N GLY A 105 -1.79 -2.88 10.72
CA GLY A 105 -3.14 -2.54 10.27
C GLY A 105 -3.15 -1.36 9.28
N ARG A 106 -2.35 -0.32 9.52
CA ARG A 106 -2.15 0.79 8.59
C ARG A 106 -1.50 0.33 7.29
N VAL A 107 -0.46 -0.51 7.35
CA VAL A 107 0.20 -1.08 6.17
C VAL A 107 -0.77 -1.92 5.34
N LEU A 108 -1.57 -2.78 5.99
CA LEU A 108 -2.60 -3.57 5.30
C LEU A 108 -3.69 -2.69 4.68
N ALA A 109 -4.13 -1.65 5.39
CA ALA A 109 -5.14 -0.73 4.88
C ALA A 109 -4.64 0.02 3.63
N LEU A 110 -3.37 0.46 3.64
CA LEU A 110 -2.70 1.04 2.48
C LEU A 110 -2.64 0.03 1.33
N ALA A 111 -2.18 -1.20 1.58
CA ALA A 111 -2.10 -2.24 0.55
C ALA A 111 -3.46 -2.50 -0.13
N ARG A 112 -4.56 -2.51 0.63
CA ARG A 112 -5.92 -2.68 0.10
C ARG A 112 -6.35 -1.56 -0.83
N VAL A 113 -6.10 -0.28 -0.48
CA VAL A 113 -6.45 0.82 -1.38
C VAL A 113 -5.55 0.83 -2.62
N VAL A 114 -4.26 0.50 -2.48
CA VAL A 114 -3.34 0.44 -3.61
C VAL A 114 -3.75 -0.61 -4.64
N ASP A 115 -4.16 -1.78 -4.16
CA ASP A 115 -4.70 -2.85 -4.99
C ASP A 115 -6.02 -2.44 -5.64
N LYS A 116 -6.97 -1.94 -4.83
CA LYS A 116 -8.29 -1.47 -5.30
C LYS A 116 -8.20 -0.44 -6.41
N TYR A 117 -7.29 0.53 -6.30
CA TYR A 117 -7.11 1.58 -7.31
C TYR A 117 -6.03 1.24 -8.35
N ALA A 118 -5.46 0.04 -8.32
CA ALA A 118 -4.46 -0.44 -9.26
C ALA A 118 -3.27 0.53 -9.47
N CYS A 119 -2.75 1.10 -8.38
CA CYS A 119 -1.60 2.03 -8.38
C CYS A 119 -0.30 1.40 -7.86
N GLY A 120 -0.29 0.07 -7.69
CA GLY A 120 0.88 -0.70 -7.25
C GLY A 120 2.16 -0.46 -8.06
N PRO A 121 2.13 -0.44 -9.42
CA PRO A 121 3.33 -0.17 -10.21
C PRO A 121 3.97 1.20 -9.92
N GLN A 122 3.14 2.24 -9.77
CA GLN A 122 3.60 3.61 -9.49
C GLN A 122 4.13 3.76 -8.07
N LEU A 123 3.50 3.10 -7.10
CA LEU A 123 3.86 3.18 -5.69
C LEU A 123 4.89 2.13 -5.27
N ARG A 124 5.36 1.29 -6.21
CA ARG A 124 6.18 0.09 -5.89
C ARG A 124 7.36 0.42 -5.00
N LEU A 125 8.13 1.45 -5.32
CA LEU A 125 9.33 1.81 -4.56
C LEU A 125 8.99 2.32 -3.15
N GLN A 126 7.97 3.18 -3.04
CA GLN A 126 7.54 3.76 -1.77
C GLN A 126 6.96 2.68 -0.84
N ILE A 127 6.09 1.81 -1.37
CA ILE A 127 5.52 0.69 -0.61
C ILE A 127 6.60 -0.29 -0.19
N THR A 128 7.55 -0.59 -1.08
CA THR A 128 8.68 -1.46 -0.75
C THR A 128 9.48 -0.87 0.41
N ALA A 129 9.78 0.43 0.39
CA ALA A 129 10.50 1.10 1.48
C ALA A 129 9.72 1.04 2.81
N VAL A 130 8.41 1.30 2.80
CA VAL A 130 7.57 1.21 4.00
C VAL A 130 7.54 -0.21 4.55
N LEU A 131 7.40 -1.22 3.69
CA LEU A 131 7.41 -2.63 4.10
C LEU A 131 8.76 -3.05 4.68
N TYR A 132 9.87 -2.66 4.04
CA TYR A 132 11.20 -2.97 4.57
C TYR A 132 11.42 -2.31 5.93
N HIS A 133 11.07 -1.04 6.06
CA HIS A 133 11.20 -0.31 7.31
C HIS A 133 10.35 -0.94 8.42
N TRP A 134 9.11 -1.32 8.10
CA TRP A 134 8.26 -2.06 9.04
C TRP A 134 8.91 -3.40 9.43
N LEU A 135 9.35 -4.21 8.47
CA LEU A 135 9.98 -5.51 8.73
C LEU A 135 11.27 -5.42 9.55
N GLU A 136 12.04 -4.35 9.40
CA GLU A 136 13.26 -4.10 10.18
C GLU A 136 12.95 -3.65 11.62
N ASN A 137 11.80 -3.01 11.82
CA ASN A 137 11.37 -2.47 13.11
C ASN A 137 10.37 -3.35 13.86
N ILE A 138 10.02 -4.53 13.34
CA ILE A 138 9.40 -5.57 14.15
C ILE A 138 10.47 -6.02 15.15
N SER A 139 10.41 -5.52 16.38
CA SER A 139 11.19 -6.11 17.47
C SER A 139 10.78 -7.58 17.62
N ASP A 140 11.75 -8.45 17.94
CA ASP A 140 11.59 -9.92 18.10
C ASP A 140 10.41 -10.32 19.03
N GLU A 141 9.87 -9.37 19.79
CA GLU A 141 8.85 -9.49 20.82
C GLU A 141 7.43 -9.77 20.28
N HIS A 142 7.13 -9.42 19.01
CA HIS A 142 5.77 -9.55 18.44
C HIS A 142 5.64 -10.58 17.30
N MET A 143 6.71 -11.31 17.01
CA MET A 143 6.70 -12.27 15.88
C MET A 143 5.85 -13.52 16.16
N SER A 144 5.40 -13.73 17.40
CA SER A 144 4.47 -14.80 17.79
C SER A 144 2.99 -14.47 17.59
N ASP A 145 2.62 -13.20 17.41
CA ASP A 145 1.22 -12.74 17.49
C ASP A 145 0.68 -12.23 16.15
N ILE A 146 1.41 -12.42 15.04
CA ILE A 146 0.86 -12.20 13.70
C ILE A 146 -0.07 -13.38 13.37
N ASP A 147 -1.28 -13.33 13.94
CA ASP A 147 -2.38 -14.22 13.61
C ASP A 147 -2.84 -13.97 12.17
N LEU A 148 -2.26 -14.75 11.24
CA LEU A 148 -2.69 -14.82 9.84
C LEU A 148 -4.17 -15.22 9.70
N GLU A 149 -4.79 -15.78 10.74
CA GLU A 149 -6.23 -16.09 10.75
C GLU A 149 -7.12 -14.84 10.79
N ARG A 150 -6.66 -13.72 11.37
CA ARG A 150 -7.39 -12.43 11.31
C ARG A 150 -7.37 -11.82 9.90
N PHE A 151 -6.53 -12.35 9.01
CA PHE A 151 -6.43 -11.98 7.59
C PHE A 151 -7.38 -12.80 6.68
N GLY A 152 -8.21 -13.68 7.26
CA GLY A 152 -9.18 -14.52 6.55
C GLY A 152 -10.32 -13.74 5.89
N ALA A 153 -10.13 -13.38 4.62
CA ALA A 153 -11.16 -13.51 3.59
C ALA A 153 -10.45 -13.90 2.28
N PRO A 154 -10.97 -14.87 1.50
CA PRO A 154 -10.26 -15.45 0.37
C PRO A 154 -10.16 -14.41 -0.76
N LEU A 155 -8.99 -13.80 -0.92
CA LEU A 155 -8.64 -13.15 -2.17
C LEU A 155 -8.51 -14.25 -3.21
N HIS A 156 -9.53 -14.38 -4.05
CA HIS A 156 -9.52 -15.19 -5.26
C HIS A 156 -8.46 -14.64 -6.23
N LEU A 157 -7.20 -15.01 -5.98
CA LEU A 157 -6.04 -14.76 -6.85
C LEU A 157 -6.07 -15.71 -8.04
N SER A 158 -7.10 -15.62 -8.88
CA SER A 158 -7.03 -16.19 -10.22
C SER A 158 -6.39 -15.15 -11.13
N THR A 159 -5.07 -15.21 -11.30
CA THR A 159 -4.35 -15.27 -12.59
C THR A 159 -2.87 -14.99 -12.36
N LEU A 160 -2.15 -15.96 -11.82
CA LEU A 160 -0.75 -16.17 -12.18
C LEU A 160 -0.67 -17.60 -12.71
N TRP A 161 -0.52 -17.74 -14.03
CA TRP A 161 -0.34 -19.06 -14.64
C TRP A 161 1.02 -19.62 -14.21
N LEU A 162 1.01 -20.47 -13.20
CA LEU A 162 1.96 -21.56 -13.02
C LEU A 162 1.15 -22.83 -13.19
N GLN A 163 1.32 -23.52 -14.32
CA GLN A 163 0.77 -24.86 -14.47
C GLN A 163 1.45 -25.82 -13.48
N PRO A 164 0.73 -26.85 -13.01
CA PRO A 164 1.07 -27.58 -11.80
C PRO A 164 1.98 -28.76 -12.13
N THR A 165 3.18 -28.79 -11.56
CA THR A 165 3.76 -30.05 -11.12
C THR A 165 4.46 -29.86 -9.77
N SER A 166 4.00 -30.61 -8.78
CA SER A 166 4.51 -30.77 -7.40
C SER A 166 4.18 -29.68 -6.35
N SER A 167 3.57 -30.14 -5.25
CA SER A 167 3.05 -29.45 -4.05
C SER A 167 4.03 -28.57 -3.27
N THR A 168 4.66 -27.57 -3.88
CA THR A 168 5.52 -26.61 -3.15
C THR A 168 5.54 -25.24 -3.82
N ALA A 169 4.87 -24.26 -3.22
CA ALA A 169 5.08 -22.86 -3.54
C ALA A 169 6.37 -22.37 -2.86
N THR A 170 7.32 -21.87 -3.66
CA THR A 170 8.58 -21.31 -3.18
C THR A 170 8.61 -19.81 -3.46
N ILE A 171 8.68 -19.00 -2.41
CA ILE A 171 8.92 -17.55 -2.54
C ILE A 171 10.34 -17.28 -2.04
N SER A 172 11.14 -16.62 -2.88
CA SER A 172 12.53 -16.27 -2.59
C SER A 172 12.70 -14.76 -2.59
N PHE A 173 13.34 -14.25 -1.54
CA PHE A 173 13.72 -12.85 -1.42
C PHE A 173 15.24 -12.75 -1.26
N THR A 174 15.83 -11.77 -1.93
CA THR A 174 17.24 -11.39 -1.78
C THR A 174 17.34 -10.21 -0.82
N LYS A 175 17.90 -10.43 0.37
CA LYS A 175 18.43 -9.37 1.23
C LYS A 175 19.91 -9.12 0.84
N PRO A 176 20.53 -7.97 1.18
CA PRO A 176 21.97 -7.75 0.97
C PRO A 176 22.90 -8.69 1.76
N LEU A 177 22.35 -9.59 2.60
CA LEU A 177 23.12 -10.57 3.38
C LEU A 177 22.74 -12.05 3.10
N GLY A 178 22.02 -12.33 2.01
CA GLY A 178 21.79 -13.71 1.54
C GLY A 178 20.40 -14.00 0.97
N VAL A 179 20.28 -15.18 0.36
CA VAL A 179 19.05 -15.70 -0.26
C VAL A 179 18.26 -16.50 0.77
N TRP A 180 17.05 -16.07 1.08
CA TRP A 180 16.14 -16.77 2.00
C TRP A 180 15.04 -17.47 1.20
N ARG A 181 14.73 -18.72 1.57
CA ARG A 181 13.69 -19.52 0.94
C ARG A 181 12.61 -19.86 1.95
N LEU A 182 11.38 -19.44 1.67
CA LEU A 182 10.19 -19.90 2.39
C LEU A 182 9.65 -21.15 1.68
N LYS A 183 9.55 -22.25 2.42
CA LYS A 183 8.85 -23.47 1.98
C LYS A 183 7.60 -23.63 2.83
N ALA A 184 6.43 -23.47 2.21
CA ALA A 184 5.18 -23.93 2.78
C ALA A 184 4.98 -25.39 2.38
N LYS A 185 4.73 -26.26 3.37
CA LYS A 185 4.37 -27.66 3.14
C LYS A 185 2.89 -27.78 3.45
N ASP A 186 2.09 -28.16 2.45
CA ASP A 186 0.67 -28.44 2.65
C ASP A 186 0.53 -29.67 3.54
N SER A 187 0.25 -29.46 4.82
CA SER A 187 -0.37 -30.47 5.67
C SER A 187 -1.86 -30.20 5.68
N ALA A 188 -2.66 -31.20 5.34
CA ALA A 188 -4.13 -31.13 5.22
C ALA A 188 -4.86 -30.94 6.57
N GLY A 189 -4.47 -29.94 7.34
CA GLY A 189 -5.08 -29.53 8.59
C GLY A 189 -4.75 -28.06 8.90
N PRO A 190 -5.46 -27.42 9.84
CA PRO A 190 -5.45 -25.96 10.04
C PRO A 190 -4.12 -25.36 10.55
N ASN A 191 -3.07 -26.18 10.73
CA ASN A 191 -1.76 -25.74 11.17
C ASN A 191 -0.70 -25.98 10.08
N THR A 192 -0.56 -25.02 9.16
CA THR A 192 0.55 -25.01 8.19
C THR A 192 1.82 -24.51 8.89
N ARG A 193 2.77 -25.39 9.17
CA ARG A 193 4.09 -25.00 9.70
C ARG A 193 4.98 -24.46 8.58
N VAL A 194 5.44 -23.21 8.73
CA VAL A 194 6.44 -22.58 7.85
C VAL A 194 7.83 -22.78 8.45
N ASN A 195 8.75 -23.36 7.67
CA ASN A 195 10.16 -23.49 8.06
C ASN A 195 11.02 -22.50 7.28
N LEU A 196 11.77 -21.67 8.00
CA LEU A 196 12.81 -20.80 7.46
C LEU A 196 14.16 -21.52 7.56
N SER A 197 14.86 -21.66 6.43
CA SER A 197 16.23 -22.19 6.41
C SER A 197 17.15 -21.27 5.61
N GLN A 198 18.26 -20.88 6.21
CA GLN A 198 19.33 -20.15 5.54
C GLN A 198 20.16 -21.12 4.69
N ARG A 199 20.49 -20.75 3.45
CA ARG A 199 21.47 -21.48 2.64
C ARG A 199 22.83 -20.82 2.84
N SER A 200 23.75 -21.47 3.56
CA SER A 200 25.15 -21.04 3.60
C SER A 200 25.78 -21.30 2.23
N SER A 201 25.79 -20.30 1.35
CA SER A 201 26.65 -20.33 0.17
C SER A 201 28.06 -20.00 0.63
N GLY A 202 28.90 -21.02 0.79
CA GLY A 202 30.34 -20.84 0.87
C GLY A 202 30.82 -20.19 -0.41
N VAL A 203 31.09 -18.89 -0.35
CA VAL A 203 31.80 -18.14 -1.38
C VAL A 203 33.02 -17.54 -0.70
N SER A 204 34.17 -18.14 -0.94
CA SER A 204 35.47 -17.57 -0.58
C SER A 204 35.71 -16.37 -1.48
N MET A 205 35.74 -15.16 -0.92
CA MET A 205 36.16 -13.96 -1.65
C MET A 205 37.68 -13.84 -1.53
N ASN A 206 38.39 -14.15 -2.62
CA ASN A 206 39.76 -13.67 -2.79
C ASN A 206 39.71 -12.17 -3.09
N LEU A 207 40.18 -11.36 -2.14
CA LEU A 207 40.42 -9.93 -2.31
C LEU A 207 41.61 -9.73 -3.25
N ALA A 208 41.38 -9.15 -4.43
CA ALA A 208 42.44 -8.48 -5.18
C ALA A 208 42.36 -6.98 -4.88
N PRO A 209 43.47 -6.30 -4.54
CA PRO A 209 43.45 -4.88 -4.21
C PRO A 209 43.34 -4.03 -5.48
N CYS A 210 42.29 -3.22 -5.59
CA CYS A 210 42.21 -2.15 -6.58
C CYS A 210 43.11 -0.98 -6.14
N PRO A 211 44.00 -0.44 -7.00
CA PRO A 211 44.84 0.69 -6.65
C PRO A 211 44.06 2.00 -6.74
N LEU A 212 44.23 2.80 -5.68
CA LEU A 212 43.92 4.21 -5.57
C LEU A 212 44.53 5.04 -6.71
N PHE A 213 43.78 6.02 -7.19
CA PHE A 213 44.21 7.35 -7.65
C PHE A 213 42.99 8.25 -7.41
N LEU A 214 42.91 9.11 -6.39
CA LEU A 214 43.68 10.32 -6.05
C LEU A 214 43.83 11.29 -7.24
N VAL A 215 43.04 12.38 -7.14
CA VAL A 215 43.07 13.71 -7.80
C VAL A 215 43.54 13.79 -9.25
#